data_AF-A0A257AJV0-F1
#
_entry.id   AF-A0A257AJV0-F1
#
_cell.length_a   1.000
_cell.length_b   1.000
_cell.length_c   1.000
_cell.angle_alpha   90.00
_cell.angle_beta   90.00
_cell.angle_gamma   90.00
#
_symmetry.space_group_name_H-M   'P 1'
#
loop_
_entity.id
_entity.type
_entity.pdbx_description
1 polymer ?
#
loop_
_entity_poly.entity_id
_entity_poly.type
_entity_poly.pdbx_seq_one_letter_code
_entity_poly.pdbx_strand_id
1 'polypeptide(L)'
;MKEVKRAILLIIIEYVLSRMRIVVGGIGHESNTFSPLLTGIEDFRVIEGDKLLKEESSKFLISEGAEVIPTLIAKAIPSGVVKKDTYMKLKERLLRGISEAGKINGVCLHLHGAMLVEEIGDGESDLVKDVRKMVGEDVLTSVSLDLHANVHPNLLEAVNIITAYRTAPHTDVKETRMRAARLLMESLKKGMRPTL
;
A
#
# COMPACT_ATOMS: atom_id res chain seq x y z
N MET A 1 -20.47 -28.29 30.06
CA MET A 1 -19.05 -28.57 29.74
C MET A 1 -18.77 -28.89 28.27
N LYS A 2 -19.57 -29.74 27.59
CA LYS A 2 -19.35 -30.07 26.15
C LYS A 2 -19.48 -28.86 25.22
N GLU A 3 -20.45 -27.98 25.45
CA GLU A 3 -20.67 -26.80 24.61
C GLU A 3 -19.57 -25.74 24.74
N VAL A 4 -19.08 -25.50 25.96
CA VAL A 4 -17.96 -24.57 26.21
C VAL A 4 -16.68 -25.06 25.53
N LYS A 5 -16.38 -26.37 25.59
CA LYS A 5 -15.23 -26.95 24.87
C LYS A 5 -15.38 -26.85 23.34
N ARG A 6 -16.60 -26.99 22.82
CA ARG A 6 -16.89 -26.83 21.38
C ARG A 6 -16.72 -25.37 20.93
N ALA A 7 -17.19 -24.41 21.73
CA ALA A 7 -17.03 -22.98 21.44
C ALA A 7 -15.55 -22.56 21.49
N ILE A 8 -14.79 -23.00 22.50
CA ILE A 8 -13.35 -22.74 22.59
C ILE A 8 -12.60 -23.38 21.41
N LEU A 9 -12.94 -24.61 21.04
CA LEU A 9 -12.33 -25.28 19.88
C LEU A 9 -12.65 -24.54 18.58
N LEU A 10 -13.87 -24.05 18.39
CA LEU A 10 -14.24 -23.26 17.21
C LEU A 10 -13.51 -21.92 17.17
N ILE A 11 -13.35 -21.24 18.30
CA ILE A 11 -12.58 -19.98 18.38
C ILE A 11 -11.10 -20.23 18.11
N ILE A 12 -10.52 -21.31 18.65
CA ILE A 12 -9.13 -21.70 18.37
C ILE A 12 -8.98 -22.07 16.90
N ILE A 13 -9.94 -22.80 16.31
CA ILE A 13 -9.94 -23.13 14.90
C ILE A 13 -10.05 -21.87 14.05
N GLU A 14 -10.98 -20.95 14.33
CA GLU A 14 -11.06 -19.65 13.63
C GLU A 14 -9.79 -18.83 13.79
N TYR A 15 -9.19 -18.79 14.98
CA TYR A 15 -7.96 -18.06 15.27
C TYR A 15 -6.74 -18.67 14.57
N VAL A 16 -6.64 -20.01 14.55
CA VAL A 16 -5.56 -20.76 13.89
C VAL A 16 -5.74 -20.81 12.37
N LEU A 17 -6.98 -20.77 11.87
CA LEU A 17 -7.31 -20.80 10.44
C LEU A 17 -7.50 -19.40 9.84
N SER A 18 -7.55 -18.32 10.63
CA SER A 18 -7.74 -16.98 10.06
C SER A 18 -6.53 -16.62 9.21
N ARG A 19 -6.72 -16.57 7.90
CA ARG A 19 -5.71 -16.09 6.96
C ARG A 19 -5.47 -14.62 7.22
N MET A 20 -4.22 -14.20 7.20
CA MET A 20 -3.91 -12.77 7.26
C MET A 20 -4.48 -12.09 6.02
N ARG A 21 -5.29 -11.07 6.22
CA ARG A 21 -5.94 -10.32 5.15
C ARG A 21 -5.13 -9.06 4.87
N ILE A 22 -4.55 -8.95 3.68
CA ILE A 22 -3.61 -7.88 3.34
C ILE A 22 -4.12 -7.16 2.10
N VAL A 23 -4.32 -5.85 2.23
CA VAL A 23 -4.65 -5.00 1.09
C VAL A 23 -3.39 -4.64 0.32
N VAL A 24 -3.45 -4.67 -1.01
CA VAL A 24 -2.39 -4.21 -1.91
C VAL A 24 -2.91 -3.09 -2.80
N GLY A 25 -2.13 -2.02 -2.95
CA GLY A 25 -2.48 -0.89 -3.82
C GLY A 25 -1.39 0.16 -3.93
N GLY A 26 -1.67 1.29 -4.58
CA GLY A 26 -0.80 2.45 -4.59
C GLY A 26 -1.06 3.43 -5.71
N ILE A 27 -0.56 4.65 -5.54
CA ILE A 27 -0.54 5.69 -6.57
C ILE A 27 0.90 6.21 -6.61
N GLY A 28 1.50 6.27 -7.79
CA GLY A 28 2.88 6.70 -7.96
C GLY A 28 3.05 7.61 -9.17
N HIS A 29 3.66 8.76 -8.95
CA HIS A 29 4.06 9.73 -9.96
C HIS A 29 5.28 10.51 -9.46
N GLU A 30 6.15 10.94 -10.37
CA GLU A 30 7.27 11.83 -10.08
C GLU A 30 6.97 13.21 -10.67
N SER A 31 6.91 14.23 -9.82
CA SER A 31 6.44 15.55 -10.22
C SER A 31 7.58 16.53 -10.40
N ASN A 32 7.59 17.21 -11.54
CA ASN A 32 8.47 18.33 -11.84
C ASN A 32 7.69 19.64 -11.73
N THR A 33 7.94 20.40 -10.68
CA THR A 33 7.25 21.69 -10.41
C THR A 33 7.59 22.80 -11.41
N PHE A 34 8.64 22.65 -12.21
CA PHE A 34 8.99 23.59 -13.28
C PHE A 34 8.28 23.27 -14.61
N SER A 35 7.63 22.10 -14.71
CA SER A 35 6.83 21.77 -15.88
C SER A 35 5.53 22.57 -15.90
N PRO A 36 5.19 23.25 -17.01
CA PRO A 36 3.92 23.97 -17.13
C PRO A 36 2.74 23.02 -17.43
N LEU A 37 3.00 21.74 -17.69
CA LEU A 37 1.97 20.74 -17.95
C LEU A 37 1.47 20.12 -16.65
N LEU A 38 0.20 19.75 -16.61
CA LEU A 38 -0.38 19.01 -15.50
C LEU A 38 -0.62 17.56 -15.89
N THR A 39 -0.38 16.63 -14.96
CA THR A 39 -0.62 15.20 -15.17
C THR A 39 -2.10 14.88 -14.93
N GLY A 40 -2.80 14.48 -15.98
CA GLY A 40 -4.21 14.12 -15.98
C GLY A 40 -4.44 12.62 -15.79
N ILE A 41 -5.72 12.23 -15.70
CA ILE A 41 -6.13 10.83 -15.48
C ILE A 41 -5.72 9.92 -16.65
N GLU A 42 -5.68 10.50 -17.85
CA GLU A 42 -5.25 9.88 -19.10
C GLU A 42 -3.77 9.44 -19.09
N ASP A 43 -2.94 10.08 -18.26
CA ASP A 43 -1.52 9.76 -18.13
C ASP A 43 -1.26 8.56 -17.20
N PHE A 44 -2.25 8.21 -16.36
CA PHE A 44 -2.13 7.10 -15.42
C PHE A 44 -2.50 5.77 -16.07
N ARG A 45 -1.56 4.83 -16.02
CA ARG A 45 -1.84 3.41 -16.25
C ARG A 45 -2.30 2.77 -14.95
N VAL A 46 -3.49 2.20 -14.95
CA VAL A 46 -4.08 1.54 -13.78
C VAL A 46 -4.06 0.03 -13.96
N ILE A 47 -3.52 -0.66 -12.95
CA ILE A 47 -3.59 -2.10 -12.78
C ILE A 47 -4.55 -2.36 -11.62
N GLU A 48 -5.49 -3.30 -11.79
CA GLU A 48 -6.51 -3.62 -10.77
C GLU A 48 -6.94 -5.09 -10.86
N GLY A 49 -7.67 -5.55 -9.85
CA GLY A 49 -8.21 -6.92 -9.77
C GLY A 49 -7.13 -8.00 -9.90
N ASP A 50 -7.43 -9.05 -10.68
CA ASP A 50 -6.54 -10.20 -10.89
C ASP A 50 -5.15 -9.84 -11.42
N LYS A 51 -4.99 -8.69 -12.09
CA LYS A 51 -3.67 -8.26 -12.55
C LYS A 51 -2.76 -7.89 -11.38
N LEU A 52 -3.31 -7.30 -10.32
CA LEU A 52 -2.56 -6.99 -9.09
C LEU A 52 -2.14 -8.27 -8.36
N LEU A 53 -2.96 -9.32 -8.41
CA LEU A 53 -2.64 -10.62 -7.81
C LEU A 53 -1.47 -11.33 -8.52
N LYS A 54 -1.15 -10.93 -9.75
CA LYS A 54 -0.03 -11.46 -10.54
C LYS A 54 1.30 -10.75 -10.28
N GLU A 55 1.32 -9.65 -9.54
CA GLU A 55 2.57 -9.01 -9.10
C GLU A 55 3.34 -9.93 -8.15
N GLU A 56 4.68 -9.90 -8.22
CA GLU A 56 5.53 -10.80 -7.41
C GLU A 56 5.35 -10.59 -5.90
N SER A 57 5.09 -9.35 -5.46
CA SER A 57 4.76 -9.04 -4.06
C SER A 57 3.46 -9.72 -3.63
N SER A 58 2.41 -9.67 -4.46
CA SER A 58 1.13 -10.33 -4.20
C SER A 58 1.25 -11.85 -4.21
N LYS A 59 1.95 -12.43 -5.21
CA LYS A 59 2.21 -13.87 -5.27
C LYS A 59 2.94 -14.36 -4.02
N PHE A 60 3.93 -13.61 -3.55
CA PHE A 60 4.64 -13.92 -2.32
C PHE A 60 3.69 -13.95 -1.11
N LEU A 61 2.87 -12.91 -0.93
CA LEU A 61 1.90 -12.86 0.18
C LEU A 61 0.92 -14.06 0.12
N ILE A 62 0.43 -14.40 -1.07
CA ILE A 62 -0.44 -15.56 -1.28
C ILE A 62 0.28 -16.86 -0.91
N SER A 63 1.53 -17.05 -1.34
CA SER A 63 2.33 -18.24 -1.00
C SER A 63 2.62 -18.34 0.49
N GLU A 64 2.68 -17.21 1.20
CA GLU A 64 2.85 -17.16 2.65
C GLU A 64 1.55 -17.40 3.44
N GLY A 65 0.43 -17.65 2.74
CA GLY A 65 -0.86 -17.99 3.32
C GLY A 65 -1.84 -16.82 3.46
N ALA A 66 -1.46 -15.61 3.06
CA ALA A 66 -2.34 -14.44 3.14
C ALA A 66 -3.50 -14.50 2.14
N GLU A 67 -4.63 -13.91 2.51
CA GLU A 67 -5.67 -13.46 1.58
C GLU A 67 -5.29 -12.06 1.10
N VAL A 68 -4.91 -11.94 -0.18
CA VAL A 68 -4.56 -10.64 -0.78
C VAL A 68 -5.80 -10.00 -1.37
N ILE A 69 -6.12 -8.80 -0.89
CA ILE A 69 -7.23 -7.99 -1.37
C ILE A 69 -6.68 -6.90 -2.30
N PRO A 70 -6.86 -7.02 -3.62
CA PRO A 70 -6.34 -6.04 -4.57
C PRO A 70 -7.24 -4.81 -4.62
N THR A 71 -6.63 -3.62 -4.60
CA THR A 71 -7.32 -2.36 -4.94
C THR A 71 -6.92 -1.93 -6.35
N LEU A 72 -6.03 -0.96 -6.46
CA LEU A 72 -5.41 -0.51 -7.70
C LEU A 72 -3.96 -0.12 -7.48
N ILE A 73 -3.15 -0.24 -8.52
CA ILE A 73 -1.87 0.47 -8.65
C ILE A 73 -1.99 1.38 -9.86
N ALA A 74 -1.95 2.69 -9.62
CA ALA A 74 -1.92 3.70 -10.67
C ALA A 74 -0.53 4.29 -10.80
N LYS A 75 0.06 4.26 -11.99
CA LYS A 75 1.36 4.87 -12.27
C LYS A 75 1.32 5.71 -13.54
N ALA A 76 1.82 6.94 -13.44
CA ALA A 76 2.11 7.80 -14.58
C ALA A 76 3.63 7.94 -14.76
N ILE A 77 4.06 8.29 -15.97
CA ILE A 77 5.46 8.65 -16.24
C ILE A 77 5.78 10.02 -15.60
N PRO A 78 7.06 10.32 -15.28
CA PRO A 78 7.43 11.63 -14.72
C PRO A 78 6.97 12.78 -15.61
N SER A 79 6.30 13.78 -15.00
CA SER A 79 5.75 14.95 -15.69
C SER A 79 5.50 16.07 -14.67
N GLY A 80 4.67 17.07 -14.97
CA GLY A 80 4.33 18.13 -14.03
C GLY A 80 3.35 17.71 -12.93
N VAL A 81 2.86 18.68 -12.17
CA VAL A 81 2.03 18.42 -10.98
C VAL A 81 0.75 17.65 -11.34
N VAL A 82 0.35 16.69 -10.50
CA VAL A 82 -0.88 15.90 -10.72
C VAL A 82 -2.10 16.78 -10.48
N LYS A 83 -3.04 16.76 -11.44
CA LYS A 83 -4.31 17.47 -11.29
C LYS A 83 -5.04 17.00 -10.04
N LYS A 84 -5.59 17.94 -9.26
CA LYS A 84 -6.31 17.63 -8.02
C LYS A 84 -7.44 16.62 -8.26
N ASP A 85 -8.23 16.80 -9.31
CA ASP A 85 -9.37 15.92 -9.62
C ASP A 85 -8.91 14.50 -10.01
N THR A 86 -7.81 14.37 -10.74
CA THR A 86 -7.17 13.09 -11.07
C THR A 86 -6.74 12.36 -9.81
N TYR A 87 -6.01 13.03 -8.93
CA TYR A 87 -5.56 12.46 -7.67
C TYR A 87 -6.74 12.02 -6.81
N MET A 88 -7.74 12.87 -6.63
CA MET A 88 -8.92 12.56 -5.82
C MET A 88 -9.68 11.35 -6.36
N LYS A 89 -9.87 11.24 -7.68
CA LYS A 89 -10.49 10.06 -8.32
C LYS A 89 -9.73 8.77 -8.03
N LEU A 90 -8.40 8.79 -8.12
CA LEU A 90 -7.56 7.61 -7.86
C LEU A 90 -7.54 7.26 -6.36
N LYS A 91 -7.40 8.27 -5.50
CA LYS A 91 -7.43 8.13 -4.04
C LYS A 91 -8.75 7.54 -3.57
N GLU A 92 -9.88 8.08 -4.03
CA GLU A 92 -11.21 7.57 -3.69
C GLU A 92 -11.38 6.10 -4.08
N ARG A 93 -10.94 5.71 -5.28
CA ARG A 93 -11.00 4.31 -5.72
C ARG A 93 -10.16 3.38 -4.83
N LEU A 94 -8.96 3.80 -4.45
CA LEU A 94 -8.08 3.03 -3.57
C LEU A 94 -8.70 2.89 -2.17
N LEU A 95 -9.17 4.00 -1.59
CA LEU A 95 -9.80 4.02 -0.26
C LEU A 95 -11.10 3.23 -0.23
N ARG A 96 -11.91 3.28 -1.30
CA ARG A 96 -13.11 2.44 -1.42
C ARG A 96 -12.76 0.95 -1.37
N GLY A 97 -11.74 0.53 -2.12
CA GLY A 97 -11.27 -0.85 -2.09
C GLY A 97 -10.75 -1.29 -0.71
N ILE A 98 -10.10 -0.39 0.04
CA ILE A 98 -9.74 -0.66 1.45
C ILE A 98 -10.98 -0.81 2.33
N SER A 99 -11.95 0.10 2.19
CA SER A 99 -13.18 0.07 2.98
C SER A 99 -14.00 -1.20 2.74
N GLU A 100 -14.14 -1.62 1.48
CA GLU A 100 -14.86 -2.84 1.09
C GLU A 100 -14.14 -4.13 1.54
N ALA A 101 -12.84 -4.03 1.84
CA ALA A 101 -12.07 -5.17 2.35
C ALA A 101 -12.55 -5.63 3.73
N GLY A 102 -13.16 -4.76 4.55
CA GLY A 102 -13.57 -5.08 5.91
C GLY A 102 -12.36 -5.26 6.86
N LYS A 103 -12.38 -6.27 7.74
CA LYS A 103 -11.31 -6.46 8.74
C LYS A 103 -10.02 -6.97 8.09
N ILE A 104 -8.98 -6.16 8.09
CA ILE A 104 -7.66 -6.49 7.53
C ILE A 104 -6.57 -6.50 8.60
N ASN A 105 -5.45 -7.13 8.30
CA ASN A 105 -4.28 -7.19 9.18
C ASN A 105 -3.16 -6.27 8.72
N GLY A 106 -3.07 -6.00 7.42
CA GLY A 106 -2.05 -5.10 6.88
C GLY A 106 -2.42 -4.46 5.56
N VAL A 107 -1.67 -3.40 5.23
CA VAL A 107 -1.73 -2.69 3.96
C VAL A 107 -0.30 -2.65 3.38
N CYS A 108 -0.15 -3.07 2.13
CA CYS A 108 1.08 -3.01 1.37
C CYS A 108 0.90 -2.04 0.20
N LEU A 109 1.50 -0.85 0.31
CA LEU A 109 1.37 0.22 -0.68
C LEU A 109 2.63 0.34 -1.54
N HIS A 110 2.43 0.45 -2.85
CA HIS A 110 3.49 0.69 -3.82
C HIS A 110 3.38 2.11 -4.35
N LEU A 111 4.17 3.02 -3.78
CA LEU A 111 4.14 4.45 -4.06
C LEU A 111 5.41 4.87 -4.83
N HIS A 112 5.44 6.11 -5.32
CA HIS A 112 6.69 6.70 -5.82
C HIS A 112 7.44 7.40 -4.69
N GLY A 113 6.74 8.26 -3.96
CA GLY A 113 7.29 9.13 -2.93
C GLY A 113 7.65 10.53 -3.42
N ALA A 114 7.34 10.90 -4.67
CA ALA A 114 7.63 12.22 -5.22
C ALA A 114 6.42 12.81 -5.99
N MET A 115 5.21 12.44 -5.58
CA MET A 115 3.98 12.94 -6.18
C MET A 115 3.59 14.25 -5.50
N LEU A 116 3.58 15.32 -6.28
CA LEU A 116 2.98 16.59 -5.92
C LEU A 116 1.61 16.69 -6.58
N VAL A 117 0.62 17.11 -5.81
CA VAL A 117 -0.77 17.27 -6.25
C VAL A 117 -1.18 18.72 -6.10
N GLU A 118 -1.88 19.25 -7.10
CA GLU A 118 -2.40 20.63 -7.06
C GLU A 118 -3.23 20.87 -5.77
N GLU A 119 -2.95 21.99 -5.10
CA GLU A 119 -3.59 22.44 -3.86
C GLU A 119 -3.46 21.52 -2.62
N ILE A 120 -2.93 20.31 -2.79
CA ILE A 120 -2.76 19.31 -1.71
C ILE A 120 -1.27 19.24 -1.30
N GLY A 121 -0.35 19.38 -2.25
CA GLY A 121 1.08 19.24 -2.00
C GLY A 121 1.52 17.78 -2.03
N ASP A 122 2.14 17.31 -0.95
CA ASP A 122 2.65 15.93 -0.83
C ASP A 122 1.51 14.90 -0.90
N GLY A 123 1.37 14.28 -2.07
CA GLY A 123 0.28 13.34 -2.36
C GLY A 123 0.45 11.99 -1.69
N GLU A 124 1.68 11.55 -1.40
CA GLU A 124 1.93 10.30 -0.67
C GLU A 124 1.57 10.44 0.81
N SER A 125 2.00 11.51 1.49
CA SER A 125 1.60 11.75 2.88
C SER A 125 0.09 11.89 3.02
N ASP A 126 -0.56 12.63 2.11
CA ASP A 126 -2.01 12.81 2.13
C ASP A 126 -2.77 11.48 1.94
N LEU A 127 -2.30 10.63 1.01
CA LEU A 127 -2.89 9.31 0.76
C LEU A 127 -2.75 8.41 1.97
N VAL A 128 -1.53 8.28 2.50
CA VAL A 128 -1.22 7.32 3.56
C VAL A 128 -1.83 7.73 4.89
N LYS A 129 -1.96 9.04 5.17
CA LYS A 129 -2.72 9.53 6.33
C LYS A 129 -4.17 9.10 6.28
N ASP A 130 -4.82 9.18 5.13
CA ASP A 130 -6.23 8.76 5.01
C ASP A 130 -6.37 7.23 5.02
N VAL A 131 -5.40 6.50 4.49
CA VAL A 131 -5.32 5.04 4.71
C VAL A 131 -5.22 4.74 6.20
N ARG A 132 -4.30 5.37 6.94
CA ARG A 132 -4.13 5.19 8.39
C ARG A 132 -5.41 5.49 9.16
N LYS A 133 -6.07 6.61 8.89
CA LYS A 133 -7.37 6.95 9.50
C LYS A 133 -8.43 5.88 9.24
N MET A 134 -8.45 5.30 8.03
CA MET A 134 -9.44 4.31 7.64
C MET A 134 -9.19 2.94 8.28
N VAL A 135 -7.94 2.49 8.35
CA VAL A 135 -7.59 1.14 8.84
C VAL A 135 -7.30 1.08 10.33
N GLY A 136 -7.09 2.24 10.97
CA GLY A 136 -6.76 2.37 12.38
C GLY A 136 -5.30 2.11 12.69
N GLU A 137 -4.93 2.28 13.96
CA GLU A 137 -3.54 2.13 14.40
C GLU A 137 -3.09 0.67 14.31
N ASP A 138 -3.91 -0.30 14.72
CA ASP A 138 -3.47 -1.69 14.87
C ASP A 138 -3.05 -2.37 13.55
N VAL A 139 -3.56 -1.90 12.41
CA VAL A 139 -3.23 -2.46 11.09
C VAL A 139 -1.83 -2.01 10.66
N LEU A 140 -0.95 -2.96 10.31
CA LEU A 140 0.40 -2.63 9.86
C LEU A 140 0.39 -2.08 8.43
N THR A 141 1.02 -0.93 8.22
CA THR A 141 1.16 -0.34 6.87
C THR A 141 2.63 -0.38 6.43
N SER A 142 2.87 -0.98 5.27
CA SER A 142 4.17 -1.09 4.63
C SER A 142 4.15 -0.37 3.29
N VAL A 143 5.16 0.46 3.03
CA VAL A 143 5.32 1.18 1.75
C VAL A 143 6.62 0.79 1.06
N SER A 144 6.56 0.61 -0.26
CA SER A 144 7.73 0.64 -1.14
C SER A 144 7.79 1.96 -1.88
N LEU A 145 8.97 2.59 -1.92
CA LEU A 145 9.22 3.88 -2.54
C LEU A 145 10.28 3.79 -3.65
N ASP A 146 10.33 4.83 -4.49
CA ASP A 146 11.48 5.13 -5.32
C ASP A 146 12.65 5.65 -4.45
N LEU A 147 13.88 5.52 -4.92
CA LEU A 147 15.05 6.13 -4.24
C LEU A 147 15.06 7.65 -4.36
N HIS A 148 14.34 8.22 -5.34
CA HIS A 148 14.14 9.66 -5.52
C HIS A 148 12.97 10.21 -4.68
N ALA A 149 12.39 9.42 -3.78
CA ALA A 149 11.30 9.86 -2.92
C ALA A 149 11.67 11.08 -2.06
N ASN A 150 10.78 12.07 -2.04
CA ASN A 150 10.76 13.17 -1.07
C ASN A 150 10.11 12.67 0.24
N VAL A 151 10.90 12.01 1.09
CA VAL A 151 10.38 11.38 2.32
C VAL A 151 10.02 12.44 3.37
N HIS A 152 8.74 12.79 3.44
CA HIS A 152 8.21 13.77 4.39
C HIS A 152 7.94 13.13 5.77
N PRO A 153 8.18 13.84 6.91
CA PRO A 153 7.90 13.31 8.25
C PRO A 153 6.47 12.77 8.44
N ASN A 154 5.48 13.49 7.92
CA ASN A 154 4.08 13.06 7.80
C ASN A 154 3.86 11.64 7.23
N LEU A 155 4.69 11.19 6.29
CA LEU A 155 4.63 9.82 5.76
C LEU A 155 5.14 8.83 6.80
N LEU A 156 6.25 9.15 7.46
CA LEU A 156 6.88 8.32 8.48
C LEU A 156 5.94 8.05 9.66
N GLU A 157 5.19 9.08 10.09
CA GLU A 157 4.23 8.97 11.19
C GLU A 157 3.04 8.04 10.86
N ALA A 158 2.72 7.84 9.57
CA ALA A 158 1.54 7.11 9.16
C ALA A 158 1.82 5.63 8.81
N VAL A 159 3.08 5.21 8.72
CA VAL A 159 3.48 3.85 8.31
C VAL A 159 4.33 3.14 9.37
N ASN A 160 4.41 1.82 9.26
CA ASN A 160 5.23 1.00 10.14
C ASN A 160 6.53 0.56 9.46
N ILE A 161 6.50 0.39 8.14
CA ILE A 161 7.60 -0.19 7.37
C ILE A 161 7.80 0.61 6.10
N ILE A 162 9.06 0.97 5.82
CA ILE A 162 9.48 1.64 4.59
C ILE A 162 10.63 0.87 3.97
N THR A 163 10.59 0.70 2.65
CA THR A 163 11.75 0.36 1.86
C THR A 163 11.76 1.16 0.57
N ALA A 164 12.94 1.43 0.02
CA ALA A 164 13.10 2.10 -1.27
C ALA A 164 13.90 1.25 -2.26
N TYR A 165 13.86 1.60 -3.53
CA TYR A 165 14.82 1.12 -4.54
C TYR A 165 16.25 1.36 -4.07
N ARG A 166 17.18 0.53 -4.55
CA ARG A 166 18.60 0.59 -4.19
C ARG A 166 19.51 0.75 -5.41
N THR A 167 18.95 0.80 -6.62
CA THR A 167 19.73 0.95 -7.86
C THR A 167 19.26 2.12 -8.73
N ALA A 168 20.22 2.78 -9.37
CA ALA A 168 20.03 3.81 -10.40
C ALA A 168 20.92 3.45 -11.62
N PRO A 169 20.38 3.05 -12.78
CA PRO A 169 18.95 2.96 -13.13
C PRO A 169 18.19 1.93 -12.30
N HIS A 170 16.87 2.12 -12.17
CA HIS A 170 16.00 1.28 -11.33
C HIS A 170 15.83 -0.12 -11.93
N THR A 171 16.69 -1.03 -11.52
CA THR A 171 16.64 -2.45 -11.88
C THR A 171 15.99 -3.32 -10.81
N ASP A 172 15.75 -2.77 -9.60
CA ASP A 172 15.31 -3.51 -8.42
C ASP A 172 13.87 -3.20 -7.96
N VAL A 173 13.01 -2.77 -8.89
CA VAL A 173 11.61 -2.38 -8.60
C VAL A 173 10.83 -3.55 -8.02
N LYS A 174 10.95 -4.75 -8.62
CA LYS A 174 10.21 -5.95 -8.18
C LYS A 174 10.70 -6.41 -6.81
N GLU A 175 12.01 -6.43 -6.63
CA GLU A 175 12.72 -6.82 -5.42
C GLU A 175 12.35 -5.90 -4.25
N THR A 176 12.17 -4.61 -4.52
CA THR A 176 11.75 -3.64 -3.50
C THR A 176 10.30 -3.83 -3.09
N ARG A 177 9.38 -4.05 -4.05
CA ARG A 177 7.98 -4.38 -3.75
C ARG A 177 7.87 -5.69 -2.96
N MET A 178 8.64 -6.72 -3.35
CA MET A 178 8.73 -7.97 -2.60
C MET A 178 9.29 -7.77 -1.20
N ARG A 179 10.29 -6.89 -1.02
CA ARG A 179 10.86 -6.57 0.29
C ARG A 179 9.83 -5.89 1.20
N ALA A 180 9.03 -4.96 0.69
CA ALA A 180 7.93 -4.34 1.44
C ALA A 180 6.90 -5.39 1.91
N ALA A 181 6.50 -6.30 1.01
CA ALA A 181 5.57 -7.38 1.32
C ALA A 181 6.14 -8.39 2.33
N ARG A 182 7.41 -8.76 2.18
CA ARG A 182 8.12 -9.68 3.07
C ARG A 182 8.23 -9.13 4.48
N LEU A 183 8.68 -7.89 4.63
CA LEU A 183 8.80 -7.25 5.94
C LEU A 183 7.44 -7.14 6.64
N LEU A 184 6.38 -6.81 5.87
CA LEU A 184 5.01 -6.80 6.39
C LEU A 184 4.58 -8.19 6.88
N MET A 185 4.74 -9.22 6.05
CA MET A 185 4.33 -10.58 6.39
C MET A 185 5.11 -11.13 7.60
N GLU A 186 6.42 -10.90 7.65
CA GLU A 186 7.25 -11.30 8.79
C GLU A 186 6.82 -10.60 10.09
N SER A 187 6.48 -9.31 10.02
CA SER A 187 6.00 -8.56 11.17
C SER A 187 4.66 -9.09 11.68
N LEU A 188 3.72 -9.35 10.78
CA LEU A 188 2.42 -9.93 11.12
C LEU A 188 2.55 -11.34 11.73
N LYS A 189 3.38 -12.23 11.15
CA LYS A 189 3.61 -13.59 11.67
C LYS A 189 4.24 -13.60 13.05
N LYS A 190 5.12 -12.65 13.34
CA LYS A 190 5.82 -12.55 14.63
C LYS A 190 5.07 -11.69 15.66
N GLY A 191 3.94 -11.09 15.29
CA GLY A 191 3.25 -10.13 16.16
C GLY A 191 4.10 -8.90 16.48
N MET A 192 5.02 -8.52 15.60
CA MET A 192 5.90 -7.37 15.78
C MET A 192 5.27 -6.12 15.18
N ARG A 193 5.48 -4.99 15.86
CA ARG A 193 5.06 -3.68 15.37
C ARG A 193 6.29 -2.76 15.25
N PRO A 194 6.93 -2.74 14.07
CA PRO A 194 8.06 -1.83 13.83
C PRO A 194 7.64 -0.37 13.99
N THR A 195 8.56 0.44 14.51
CA THR A 195 8.44 1.90 14.65
C THR A 195 9.57 2.56 13.87
N LEU A 196 9.29 3.74 13.30
CA LEU A 196 10.25 4.55 12.54
C LEU A 196 10.82 5.69 13.37
#